data_AF-A0A1U2BKG1-F1
#
_entry.id   AF-A0A1U2BKG1-F1
#
_cell.length_a   1.000
_cell.length_b   1.000
_cell.length_c   1.000
_cell.angle_alpha   90.00
_cell.angle_beta   90.00
_cell.angle_gamma   90.00
#
_symmetry.space_group_name_H-M   'P 1'
#
loop_
_entity.id
_entity.type
_entity.pdbx_description
1 polymer ?
#
loop_
_entity_poly.entity_id
_entity_poly.type
_entity_poly.pdbx_seq_one_letter_code
_entity_poly.pdbx_strand_id
1 'polypeptide(L)'
;MVVSATEPHFNMTTPFAPVLIALIGTVAEMEPEAIRERNSSAARHNIRAGRWRGGQPPWGYVSSNASGEWRLVPCPEQVELINEVVARVLSGEPLQRVAHDLTSGAFPPPRVRTEWNVTPLKRSLTSEAMLGYVISGFKPLRNDDGSPIVRAEPILSREVFDRVKVELESRSRRGQEV
;
A
#
# COMPACT_ATOMS: atom_id res chain seq x y z
N MET A 1 16.54 16.87 39.18
CA MET A 1 17.77 17.14 38.40
C MET A 1 18.24 15.81 37.85
N VAL A 2 18.14 15.59 36.53
CA VAL A 2 18.75 14.41 35.91
C VAL A 2 20.24 14.73 35.76
N VAL A 3 21.08 13.99 36.48
CA VAL A 3 22.54 14.07 36.36
C VAL A 3 22.96 12.85 35.54
N SER A 4 23.40 13.08 34.31
CA SER A 4 24.04 12.02 33.50
C SER A 4 25.44 11.79 34.05
N ALA A 5 25.72 10.56 34.48
CA ALA A 5 26.94 10.19 35.17
C ALA A 5 27.76 9.19 34.33
N THR A 6 28.31 9.60 33.18
CA THR A 6 29.47 8.88 32.59
C THR A 6 30.34 9.62 31.55
N GLU A 7 30.24 10.93 31.32
CA GLU A 7 31.18 11.65 30.42
C GLU A 7 31.84 12.85 31.12
N PRO A 8 33.13 12.78 31.50
CA PRO A 8 33.78 13.79 32.35
C PRO A 8 34.28 15.03 31.57
N HIS A 9 33.61 15.47 30.50
CA HIS A 9 34.17 16.51 29.61
C HIS A 9 33.30 17.76 29.45
N PHE A 10 32.05 17.76 29.92
CA PHE A 10 31.14 18.88 29.72
C PHE A 10 30.87 19.64 31.02
N ASN A 11 31.74 20.61 31.32
CA ASN A 11 31.55 21.51 32.46
C ASN A 11 30.44 22.54 32.16
N MET A 12 29.21 22.20 32.56
CA MET A 12 27.99 22.99 32.35
C MET A 12 27.86 24.24 33.24
N THR A 13 28.83 24.53 34.13
CA THR A 13 28.86 25.76 34.94
C THR A 13 29.74 26.86 34.35
N THR A 14 30.33 26.62 33.16
CA THR A 14 31.12 27.63 32.44
C THR A 14 30.21 28.57 31.63
N PRO A 15 30.61 29.84 31.40
CA PRO A 15 29.85 30.78 30.55
C PRO A 15 29.65 30.29 29.09
N PHE A 16 30.42 29.27 28.68
CA PHE A 16 30.37 28.64 27.36
C PHE A 16 29.31 27.52 27.27
N ALA A 17 28.82 27.00 28.39
CA ALA A 17 27.84 25.92 28.43
C ALA A 17 26.55 26.21 27.64
N PRO A 18 25.96 27.42 27.66
CA PRO A 18 24.78 27.73 26.86
C PRO A 18 25.02 27.63 25.34
N VAL A 19 26.22 27.97 24.88
CA VAL A 19 26.61 27.88 23.45
C VAL A 19 26.72 26.42 23.03
N LEU A 20 27.36 25.60 23.85
CA LEU A 20 27.47 24.17 23.61
C LEU A 20 26.09 23.48 23.65
N ILE A 21 25.24 23.83 24.62
CA ILE A 21 23.87 23.30 24.71
C ILE A 21 23.07 23.68 23.45
N ALA A 22 23.20 24.93 22.98
CA ALA A 22 22.55 25.36 21.73
C ALA A 22 23.06 24.56 20.52
N LEU A 23 24.37 24.30 20.42
CA LEU A 23 24.95 23.48 19.36
C LEU A 23 24.50 22.02 19.41
N ILE A 24 24.49 21.40 20.59
CA ILE A 24 24.01 20.02 20.75
C ILE A 24 22.52 19.96 20.42
N GLY A 25 21.75 20.96 20.83
CA GLY A 25 20.33 21.09 20.49
C GLY A 25 20.11 21.17 18.97
N THR A 26 20.85 22.03 18.27
CA THR A 26 20.73 22.14 16.81
C THR A 26 21.16 20.87 16.09
N VAL A 27 22.26 20.21 16.50
CA VAL A 27 22.68 18.93 15.91
C VAL A 27 21.64 17.83 16.20
N ALA A 28 21.09 17.77 17.41
CA ALA A 28 20.09 16.79 17.79
C ALA A 28 18.76 16.98 17.03
N GLU A 29 18.41 18.20 16.63
CA GLU A 29 17.28 18.49 15.73
C GLU A 29 17.62 18.06 14.29
N MET A 30 18.79 18.44 13.78
CA MET A 30 19.23 18.18 12.40
C MET A 30 19.39 16.70 12.05
N GLU A 31 19.84 15.86 12.99
CA GLU A 31 20.07 14.43 12.77
C GLU A 31 18.77 13.67 12.34
N PRO A 32 17.64 13.79 13.07
CA PRO A 32 16.34 13.29 12.63
C PRO A 32 15.93 13.77 11.24
N GLU A 33 16.14 15.04 10.90
CA GLU A 33 15.80 15.57 9.58
C GLU A 33 16.67 14.93 8.48
N ALA A 34 17.98 14.83 8.68
CA ALA A 34 18.90 14.20 7.74
C ALA A 34 18.57 12.72 7.53
N ILE A 35 18.27 11.99 8.61
CA ILE A 35 17.83 10.59 8.54
C ILE A 35 16.51 10.47 7.79
N ARG A 36 15.54 11.35 8.08
CA ARG A 36 14.24 11.37 7.43
C ARG A 36 14.38 11.64 5.94
N GLU A 37 15.20 12.61 5.56
CA GLU A 37 15.48 12.95 4.16
C GLU A 37 16.09 11.75 3.43
N ARG A 38 17.14 11.14 4.00
CA ARG A 38 17.78 9.95 3.44
C ARG A 38 16.81 8.78 3.28
N ASN A 39 16.00 8.50 4.31
CA ASN A 39 14.98 7.45 4.26
C ASN A 39 13.91 7.74 3.21
N SER A 40 13.50 9.00 3.07
CA SER A 40 12.53 9.41 2.05
C SER A 40 13.07 9.27 0.63
N SER A 41 14.34 9.64 0.42
CA SER A 41 15.03 9.49 -0.86
C SER A 41 15.19 8.02 -1.24
N ALA A 42 15.67 7.20 -0.31
CA ALA A 42 15.76 5.75 -0.49
C ALA A 42 14.38 5.11 -0.75
N ALA A 43 13.33 5.58 -0.06
CA ALA A 43 11.97 5.11 -0.29
C ALA A 43 11.48 5.41 -1.70
N ARG A 44 11.64 6.66 -2.18
CA ARG A 44 11.28 7.07 -3.54
C ARG A 44 12.03 6.25 -4.59
N HIS A 45 13.33 6.06 -4.40
CA HIS A 45 14.15 5.26 -5.31
C HIS A 45 13.66 3.81 -5.39
N ASN A 46 13.41 3.16 -4.24
CA ASN A 46 12.91 1.78 -4.20
C ASN A 46 11.51 1.64 -4.83
N ILE A 47 10.63 2.62 -4.64
CA ILE A 47 9.30 2.66 -5.27
C ILE A 47 9.43 2.74 -6.79
N ARG A 48 10.30 3.62 -7.29
CA ARG A 48 10.58 3.74 -8.73
C ARG A 48 11.23 2.48 -9.30
N ALA A 49 12.03 1.77 -8.50
CA ALA A 49 12.62 0.48 -8.85
C ALA A 49 11.63 -0.71 -8.75
N GLY A 50 10.34 -0.47 -8.44
CA GLY A 50 9.32 -1.51 -8.33
C GLY A 50 9.50 -2.46 -7.13
N ARG A 51 10.38 -2.13 -6.18
CA ARG A 51 10.66 -2.99 -5.02
C ARG A 51 9.52 -2.95 -4.01
N TRP A 52 9.19 -4.11 -3.48
CA TRP A 52 8.24 -4.27 -2.39
C TRP A 52 8.92 -3.99 -1.05
N ARG A 53 8.47 -2.94 -0.35
CA ARG A 53 9.06 -2.50 0.93
C ARG A 53 8.42 -3.13 2.17
N GLY A 54 7.64 -4.19 1.99
CA GLY A 54 6.91 -4.86 3.07
C GLY A 54 5.49 -4.33 3.27
N GLY A 55 4.85 -4.83 4.34
CA GLY A 55 3.42 -4.64 4.60
C GLY A 55 2.57 -5.76 3.97
N GLN A 56 1.25 -5.58 3.99
CA GLN A 56 0.33 -6.55 3.42
C GLN A 56 0.24 -6.36 1.89
N PRO A 57 0.47 -7.40 1.07
CA PRO A 57 0.22 -7.34 -0.37
C PRO A 57 -1.25 -7.03 -0.68
N PRO A 58 -1.54 -6.30 -1.77
CA PRO A 58 -2.89 -6.21 -2.32
C PRO A 58 -3.40 -7.61 -2.71
N TRP A 59 -4.73 -7.79 -2.70
CA TRP A 59 -5.37 -9.03 -3.15
C TRP A 59 -4.91 -9.41 -4.56
N GLY A 60 -4.62 -10.69 -4.78
CA GLY A 60 -4.11 -11.20 -6.05
C GLY A 60 -2.59 -11.22 -6.16
N TYR A 61 -1.86 -10.60 -5.23
CA TYR A 61 -0.40 -10.58 -5.23
C TYR A 61 0.20 -11.24 -3.99
N VAL A 62 1.38 -11.80 -4.15
CA VAL A 62 2.24 -12.28 -3.07
C VAL A 62 3.62 -11.66 -3.16
N SER A 63 4.27 -11.45 -2.03
CA SER A 63 5.66 -10.98 -2.00
C SER A 63 6.60 -12.14 -2.33
N SER A 64 7.49 -11.94 -3.30
CA SER A 64 8.54 -12.89 -3.69
C SER A 64 9.90 -12.24 -3.64
N ASN A 65 10.91 -12.98 -3.19
CA ASN A 65 12.33 -12.59 -3.22
C ASN A 65 13.15 -13.48 -4.17
N ALA A 66 12.50 -14.16 -5.12
CA ALA A 66 13.17 -15.12 -6.00
C ALA A 66 14.30 -14.49 -6.85
N SER A 67 14.19 -13.20 -7.17
CA SER A 67 15.18 -12.45 -7.95
C SER A 67 16.29 -11.77 -7.13
N GLY A 68 16.35 -12.01 -5.80
CA GLY A 68 17.25 -11.30 -4.88
C GLY A 68 16.76 -9.91 -4.46
N GLU A 69 15.65 -9.45 -5.04
CA GLU A 69 14.90 -8.28 -4.60
C GLU A 69 13.46 -8.66 -4.30
N TRP A 70 12.92 -8.11 -3.21
CA TRP A 70 11.50 -8.24 -2.88
C TRP A 70 10.64 -7.54 -3.92
N ARG A 71 9.72 -8.28 -4.54
CA ARG A 71 8.72 -7.79 -5.51
C ARG A 71 7.36 -8.41 -5.24
N LEU A 72 6.33 -7.81 -5.83
CA LEU A 72 5.00 -8.42 -5.87
C LEU A 72 4.86 -9.20 -7.17
N VAL A 73 4.41 -10.45 -7.05
CA VAL A 73 4.10 -11.31 -8.19
C VAL A 73 2.64 -11.76 -8.11
N PRO A 74 1.92 -11.88 -9.25
CA PRO A 74 0.57 -12.42 -9.24
C PRO A 74 0.54 -13.83 -8.64
N CYS A 75 -0.47 -14.10 -7.81
CA CYS A 75 -0.73 -15.43 -7.27
C CYS A 75 -1.74 -16.15 -8.18
N PRO A 76 -1.36 -17.23 -8.89
CA PRO A 76 -2.21 -17.84 -9.91
C PRO A 76 -3.62 -18.18 -9.42
N GLU A 77 -3.73 -18.85 -8.26
CA GLU A 77 -5.02 -19.23 -7.66
C GLU A 77 -5.91 -18.01 -7.35
N GLN A 78 -5.32 -16.92 -6.83
CA GLN A 78 -6.07 -15.70 -6.55
C GLN A 78 -6.43 -14.95 -7.83
N VAL A 79 -5.58 -14.99 -8.85
CA VAL A 79 -5.83 -14.36 -10.16
C VAL A 79 -7.01 -15.04 -10.86
N GLU A 80 -7.08 -16.38 -10.82
CA GLU A 80 -8.23 -17.13 -11.34
C GLU A 80 -9.52 -16.71 -10.63
N LEU A 81 -9.50 -16.66 -9.29
CA LEU A 81 -10.63 -16.22 -8.49
C LEU A 81 -11.05 -14.77 -8.79
N ILE A 82 -10.09 -13.86 -8.94
CA ILE A 82 -10.36 -12.46 -9.30
C ILE A 82 -11.06 -12.39 -10.67
N ASN A 83 -10.59 -13.16 -11.66
CA ASN A 83 -11.19 -13.17 -12.99
C ASN A 83 -12.62 -13.76 -12.97
N GLU A 84 -12.87 -14.81 -12.19
CA GLU A 84 -14.23 -15.34 -11.98
C GLU A 84 -15.15 -14.26 -11.39
N VAL A 85 -14.71 -13.62 -10.31
CA VAL A 85 -15.47 -12.56 -9.63
C VAL A 85 -15.74 -11.38 -10.58
N VAL A 86 -14.74 -10.98 -11.37
CA VAL A 86 -14.88 -9.94 -12.39
C VAL A 86 -15.91 -10.31 -13.43
N ALA A 87 -15.89 -11.54 -13.94
CA ALA A 87 -16.87 -12.02 -14.91
C ALA A 87 -18.30 -11.96 -14.35
N ARG A 88 -18.50 -12.43 -13.11
CA ARG A 88 -19.79 -12.38 -12.39
C ARG A 88 -20.28 -10.95 -12.16
N VAL A 89 -19.38 -10.05 -11.79
CA VAL A 89 -19.72 -8.62 -11.65
C VAL A 89 -20.15 -8.06 -13.00
N LEU A 90 -19.40 -8.31 -14.07
CA LEU A 90 -19.73 -7.80 -15.41
C LEU A 90 -21.00 -8.43 -16.00
N SER A 91 -21.41 -9.62 -15.53
CA SER A 91 -22.68 -10.25 -15.91
C SER A 91 -23.90 -9.72 -15.11
N GLY A 92 -23.71 -8.73 -14.24
CA GLY A 92 -24.81 -8.11 -13.50
C GLY A 92 -25.05 -8.69 -12.10
N GLU A 93 -24.25 -9.67 -11.65
CA GLU A 93 -24.54 -10.36 -10.39
C GLU A 93 -24.31 -9.45 -9.17
N PRO A 94 -25.24 -9.39 -8.19
CA PRO A 94 -25.07 -8.56 -7.00
C PRO A 94 -23.82 -8.94 -6.19
N LEU A 95 -23.03 -7.94 -5.79
CA LEU A 95 -21.77 -8.17 -5.07
C LEU A 95 -21.97 -8.82 -3.70
N GLN A 96 -23.17 -8.68 -3.10
CA GLN A 96 -23.58 -9.41 -1.91
C GLN A 96 -23.61 -10.93 -2.14
N ARG A 97 -24.20 -11.37 -3.26
CA ARG A 97 -24.28 -12.79 -3.61
C ARG A 97 -22.89 -13.36 -3.87
N VAL A 98 -22.07 -12.62 -4.63
CA VAL A 98 -20.67 -12.99 -4.87
C VAL A 98 -19.91 -13.14 -3.54
N ALA A 99 -20.00 -12.16 -2.64
CA ALA A 99 -19.33 -12.23 -1.34
C ALA A 99 -19.84 -13.40 -0.47
N HIS A 100 -21.13 -13.69 -0.51
CA HIS A 100 -21.70 -14.83 0.20
C HIS A 100 -21.15 -16.16 -0.33
N ASP A 101 -21.14 -16.35 -1.64
CA ASP A 101 -20.63 -17.57 -2.28
C ASP A 101 -19.12 -17.76 -2.06
N LEU A 102 -18.36 -16.66 -2.07
CA LEU A 102 -16.94 -16.71 -1.73
C LEU A 102 -16.69 -17.10 -0.27
N THR A 103 -17.61 -16.73 0.64
CA THR A 103 -17.51 -17.08 2.07
C THR A 103 -17.87 -18.55 2.33
N SER A 104 -18.78 -19.11 1.56
CA SER A 104 -19.14 -20.54 1.64
C SER A 104 -18.18 -21.46 0.87
N GLY A 105 -17.38 -20.89 -0.05
CA GLY A 105 -16.37 -21.60 -0.82
C GLY A 105 -15.06 -21.88 -0.06
N ALA A 106 -14.11 -22.49 -0.78
CA ALA A 106 -12.82 -22.91 -0.24
C ALA A 106 -11.74 -21.81 -0.20
N PHE A 107 -12.02 -20.62 -0.75
CA PHE A 107 -11.03 -19.54 -0.86
C PHE A 107 -11.17 -18.53 0.29
N PRO A 108 -10.21 -18.51 1.24
CA PRO A 108 -10.27 -17.56 2.33
C PRO A 108 -10.07 -16.12 1.81
N PRO A 109 -10.74 -15.13 2.41
CA PRO A 109 -10.56 -13.74 2.06
C PRO A 109 -9.10 -13.29 2.29
N PRO A 110 -8.60 -12.31 1.52
CA PRO A 110 -7.28 -11.73 1.74
C PRO A 110 -7.24 -11.01 3.09
N ARG A 111 -6.70 -11.68 4.12
CA ARG A 111 -6.34 -11.27 5.51
C ARG A 111 -6.65 -12.42 6.47
N VAL A 112 -6.34 -12.23 7.77
CA VAL A 112 -6.97 -12.94 8.89
C VAL A 112 -8.45 -12.51 9.02
N ARG A 113 -9.24 -12.72 7.97
CA ARG A 113 -10.69 -12.51 7.98
C ARG A 113 -11.35 -13.87 7.85
N THR A 114 -12.48 -14.04 8.53
CA THR A 114 -13.25 -15.28 8.49
C THR A 114 -14.22 -15.33 7.30
N GLU A 115 -14.51 -14.18 6.67
CA GLU A 115 -15.54 -14.05 5.63
C GLU A 115 -15.25 -12.94 4.61
N TRP A 116 -15.83 -13.09 3.42
CA TRP A 116 -15.84 -12.07 2.37
C TRP A 116 -16.94 -11.06 2.62
N ASN A 117 -16.55 -9.79 2.74
CA ASN A 117 -17.47 -8.69 2.93
C ASN A 117 -17.54 -7.84 1.66
N VAL A 118 -18.74 -7.32 1.35
CA VAL A 118 -19.02 -6.55 0.13
C VAL A 118 -18.13 -5.31 0.01
N THR A 119 -17.96 -4.54 1.10
CA THR A 119 -17.20 -3.28 1.07
C THR A 119 -15.70 -3.51 0.80
N PRO A 120 -14.99 -4.40 1.54
CA PRO A 120 -13.61 -4.76 1.20
C PRO A 120 -13.44 -5.40 -0.18
N LEU A 121 -14.41 -6.22 -0.63
CA LEU A 121 -14.38 -6.83 -1.95
C LEU A 121 -14.46 -5.75 -3.04
N LYS A 122 -15.46 -4.86 -2.97
CA LYS A 122 -15.60 -3.71 -3.87
C LYS A 122 -14.32 -2.89 -3.90
N ARG A 123 -13.80 -2.52 -2.72
CA ARG A 123 -12.57 -1.71 -2.61
C ARG A 123 -11.37 -2.38 -3.25
N SER A 124 -11.28 -3.70 -3.19
CA SER A 124 -10.18 -4.45 -3.79
C SER A 124 -10.32 -4.50 -5.32
N LEU A 125 -11.52 -4.77 -5.83
CA LEU A 125 -11.82 -4.79 -7.28
C LEU A 125 -11.64 -3.42 -7.95
N THR A 126 -11.90 -2.32 -7.23
CA THR A 126 -11.74 -0.95 -7.75
C THR A 126 -10.37 -0.33 -7.42
N SER A 127 -9.47 -1.07 -6.80
CA SER A 127 -8.11 -0.59 -6.49
C SER A 127 -7.22 -0.72 -7.71
N GLU A 128 -6.57 0.36 -8.13
CA GLU A 128 -5.64 0.34 -9.27
C GLU A 128 -4.39 -0.52 -9.03
N ALA A 129 -4.22 -1.11 -7.84
CA ALA A 129 -3.29 -2.20 -7.62
C ALA A 129 -3.53 -3.39 -8.57
N MET A 130 -4.77 -3.61 -9.03
CA MET A 130 -5.10 -4.63 -10.04
C MET A 130 -4.40 -4.40 -11.39
N LEU A 131 -3.95 -3.18 -11.66
CA LEU A 131 -3.18 -2.80 -12.84
C LEU A 131 -1.66 -2.87 -12.60
N GLY A 132 -1.24 -3.38 -11.43
CA GLY A 132 0.17 -3.44 -11.03
C GLY A 132 0.71 -2.13 -10.45
N TYR A 133 -0.14 -1.13 -10.20
CA TYR A 133 0.31 0.20 -9.76
C TYR A 133 0.67 0.24 -8.28
N VAL A 134 1.58 1.15 -7.94
CA VAL A 134 1.90 1.50 -6.55
C VAL A 134 0.78 2.36 -5.98
N ILE A 135 0.16 1.92 -4.88
CA ILE A 135 -0.91 2.65 -4.20
C ILE A 135 -0.40 3.28 -2.91
N SER A 136 -0.73 4.55 -2.68
CA SER A 136 -0.54 5.26 -1.42
C SER A 136 -1.84 5.98 -1.06
N GLY A 137 -2.36 5.78 0.16
CA GLY A 137 -3.59 6.44 0.61
C GLY A 137 -4.78 6.25 -0.35
N PHE A 138 -4.94 5.04 -0.90
CA PHE A 138 -5.97 4.67 -1.90
C PHE A 138 -5.83 5.32 -3.29
N LYS A 139 -4.75 6.05 -3.56
CA LYS A 139 -4.48 6.66 -4.87
C LYS A 139 -3.22 6.06 -5.49
N PRO A 140 -3.16 5.94 -6.83
CA PRO A 140 -1.93 5.57 -7.51
C PRO A 140 -0.86 6.64 -7.25
N LEU A 141 0.35 6.21 -6.92
CA LEU A 141 1.51 7.08 -7.04
C LEU A 141 1.83 7.29 -8.51
N ARG A 142 2.25 8.51 -8.83
CA ARG A 142 2.56 8.92 -10.20
C ARG A 142 4.00 9.41 -10.31
N ASN A 143 4.57 9.21 -11.49
CA ASN A 143 5.83 9.82 -11.90
C ASN A 143 5.65 11.32 -12.16
N ASP A 144 6.77 12.00 -12.41
CA ASP A 144 6.81 13.44 -12.63
C ASP A 144 6.05 13.85 -13.91
N ASP A 145 5.85 12.92 -14.86
CA ASP A 145 5.05 13.07 -16.09
C ASP A 145 3.55 12.75 -15.90
N GLY A 146 3.13 12.39 -14.68
CA GLY A 146 1.76 12.00 -14.35
C GLY A 146 1.40 10.53 -14.66
N SER A 147 2.30 9.75 -15.26
CA SER A 147 2.08 8.31 -15.48
C SER A 147 2.07 7.55 -14.14
N PRO A 148 1.25 6.50 -13.98
CA PRO A 148 1.25 5.71 -12.75
C PRO A 148 2.55 4.91 -12.61
N ILE A 149 3.05 4.80 -11.38
CA ILE A 149 4.22 3.97 -11.09
C ILE A 149 3.79 2.50 -11.07
N VAL A 150 4.33 1.70 -11.99
CA VAL A 150 4.08 0.25 -12.09
C VAL A 150 5.14 -0.51 -11.29
N ARG A 151 4.72 -1.49 -10.48
CA ARG A 151 5.63 -2.32 -9.66
C ARG A 151 5.44 -3.82 -9.82
N ALA A 152 4.37 -4.24 -10.49
CA ALA A 152 4.00 -5.64 -10.64
C ALA A 152 3.32 -5.85 -11.98
N GLU A 153 3.30 -7.10 -12.43
CA GLU A 153 2.50 -7.50 -13.58
C GLU A 153 1.01 -7.25 -13.31
N PRO A 154 0.27 -6.64 -14.24
CA PRO A 154 -1.16 -6.40 -14.08
C PRO A 154 -1.96 -7.71 -13.95
N ILE A 155 -2.92 -7.75 -13.03
CA ILE A 155 -3.90 -8.84 -12.92
C ILE A 155 -5.04 -8.64 -13.92
N LEU A 156 -5.47 -7.39 -14.11
CA LEU A 156 -6.52 -7.01 -15.05
C LEU A 156 -5.95 -6.10 -16.13
N SER A 157 -6.48 -6.20 -17.34
CA SER A 157 -6.25 -5.17 -18.36
C SER A 157 -6.91 -3.85 -17.96
N ARG A 158 -6.39 -2.74 -18.50
CA ARG A 158 -6.95 -1.40 -18.29
C ARG A 158 -8.44 -1.33 -18.61
N GLU A 159 -8.81 -1.90 -19.75
CA GLU A 159 -10.17 -1.95 -20.27
C GLU A 159 -11.12 -2.74 -19.35
N VAL A 160 -10.72 -3.95 -18.92
CA VAL A 160 -11.55 -4.78 -18.03
C VAL A 160 -11.74 -4.09 -16.69
N PHE A 161 -10.67 -3.52 -16.13
CA PHE A 161 -10.76 -2.78 -14.87
C PHE A 161 -11.74 -1.59 -14.97
N ASP A 162 -11.68 -0.81 -16.06
CA ASP A 162 -12.57 0.34 -16.23
C ASP A 162 -14.03 -0.08 -16.31
N ARG A 163 -14.31 -1.16 -17.05
CA ARG A 163 -15.67 -1.73 -17.13
C ARG A 163 -16.18 -2.15 -15.75
N VAL A 164 -15.35 -2.85 -14.97
CA VAL A 164 -15.71 -3.28 -13.60
C VAL A 164 -15.96 -2.08 -12.69
N LYS A 165 -15.09 -1.07 -12.75
CA LYS A 165 -15.20 0.13 -11.92
C LYS A 165 -16.49 0.88 -12.24
N VAL A 166 -16.80 1.11 -13.52
CA VAL A 166 -18.04 1.75 -13.96
C VAL A 166 -19.26 0.97 -13.47
N GLU A 167 -19.26 -0.36 -13.61
CA GLU A 167 -20.38 -1.19 -13.19
C GLU A 167 -20.59 -1.17 -11.65
N LEU A 168 -19.52 -1.22 -10.86
CA LEU A 168 -19.62 -1.18 -9.40
C LEU A 168 -19.98 0.21 -8.86
N GLU A 169 -19.60 1.27 -9.56
CA GLU A 169 -19.99 2.64 -9.23
C GLU A 169 -21.45 2.94 -9.63
N SER A 170 -21.93 2.45 -10.77
CA SER A 170 -23.31 2.63 -11.23
C SER A 170 -24.33 2.00 -10.27
N ARG A 171 -24.02 0.79 -9.75
CA ARG A 171 -24.83 0.10 -8.73
C ARG A 171 -24.99 0.90 -7.46
N SER A 172 -23.92 1.58 -7.04
CA SER A 172 -23.92 2.39 -5.82
C SER A 172 -24.93 3.54 -5.89
N ARG A 173 -25.08 4.13 -7.08
CA ARG A 173 -26.02 5.24 -7.32
C ARG A 173 -27.46 4.76 -7.34
N ARG A 174 -27.75 3.65 -8.03
CA ARG A 174 -29.09 3.04 -8.05
C ARG A 174 -29.62 2.69 -6.67
N GLY A 175 -28.75 2.26 -5.74
CA GLY A 175 -29.16 1.95 -4.38
C GLY A 175 -29.38 3.17 -3.45
N GLN A 176 -29.02 4.38 -3.89
CA GLN A 176 -29.24 5.63 -3.13
C GLN A 176 -30.48 6.40 -3.59
N GLU A 177 -31.01 6.06 -4.78
CA GLU A 177 -32.19 6.70 -5.39
C GLU A 177 -33.50 5.94 -5.09
N VAL A 178 -33.44 4.91 -4.23
CA VAL A 178 -34.55 4.07 -3.77
C VAL A 178 -34.70 4.23 -2.26
#